data_AF-X1F8I8-F1
#
_entry.id   AF-X1F8I8-F1
#
_cell.length_a   1.000
_cell.length_b   1.000
_cell.length_c   1.000
_cell.angle_alpha   90.00
_cell.angle_beta   90.00
_cell.angle_gamma   90.00
#
_symmetry.space_group_name_H-M   'P 1'
#
loop_
_entity.id
_entity.type
_entity.pdbx_description
1 polymer ?
#
loop_
_entity_poly.entity_id
_entity_poly.type
_entity_poly.pdbx_seq_one_letter_code
_entity_poly.pdbx_strand_id
1 'polypeptide(L)'
;MDGRLNEAFWKQAHSIKDLTQREPNEGAPATEPTEIRVLFDDLYLYIGVVCFDSEPDKIVANEMRRDGELENDDYFEVFIDASHDHRNAFYFAINPLGARRDALIRDEGSNINWDWDGIWIAKVKRTERGWTAEIAIPFHTLRFKKSQNQTWGINFGRHIARKREEIYWSPILRDYGWFGKYKVSYCGHLKGLENLNQGNRIQLMPYLIGGGIQEEEEASLTRS
;
A
#
# COMPACT_ATOMS: atom_id res chain seq x y z
N MET A 1 1.93 -12.20 10.55
CA MET A 1 2.54 -11.07 9.84
C MET A 1 3.97 -10.83 10.30
N ASP A 2 4.89 -11.60 9.75
CA ASP A 2 6.35 -11.49 9.94
C ASP A 2 7.10 -11.29 8.59
N GLY A 3 6.36 -11.21 7.49
CA GLY A 3 6.81 -11.09 6.12
C GLY A 3 7.01 -12.43 5.41
N ARG A 4 6.73 -13.60 6.01
CA ARG A 4 7.08 -14.93 5.44
C ARG A 4 5.94 -15.66 4.74
N LEU A 5 4.68 -15.26 4.93
CA LEU A 5 3.50 -15.89 4.32
C LEU A 5 3.39 -17.41 4.59
N ASN A 6 3.82 -17.86 5.77
CA ASN A 6 3.85 -19.29 6.12
C ASN A 6 2.63 -19.73 6.95
N GLU A 7 1.83 -18.78 7.43
CA GLU A 7 0.63 -19.00 8.22
C GLU A 7 -0.45 -19.77 7.44
N ALA A 8 -1.29 -20.51 8.16
CA ALA A 8 -2.27 -21.42 7.55
C ALA A 8 -3.30 -20.70 6.66
N PHE A 9 -3.74 -19.51 7.06
CA PHE A 9 -4.73 -18.74 6.31
C PHE A 9 -4.19 -18.29 4.93
N TRP A 10 -2.89 -18.00 4.80
CA TRP A 10 -2.28 -17.71 3.50
C TRP A 10 -2.30 -18.90 2.56
N LYS A 11 -2.10 -20.11 3.09
CA LYS A 11 -2.10 -21.34 2.27
C LYS A 11 -3.49 -21.70 1.73
N GLN A 12 -4.55 -21.27 2.42
CA GLN A 12 -5.93 -21.53 2.04
C GLN A 12 -6.51 -20.44 1.13
N ALA A 13 -5.93 -19.24 1.13
CA ALA A 13 -6.37 -18.13 0.32
C ALA A 13 -6.21 -18.41 -1.18
N HIS A 14 -7.18 -17.96 -1.98
CA HIS A 14 -7.05 -17.94 -3.43
C HIS A 14 -5.84 -17.08 -3.84
N SER A 15 -5.08 -17.55 -4.82
CA SER A 15 -3.88 -16.89 -5.30
C SER A 15 -4.09 -16.33 -6.70
N ILE A 16 -3.85 -15.03 -6.85
CA ILE A 16 -3.76 -14.32 -8.12
C ILE A 16 -2.33 -14.48 -8.63
N LYS A 17 -2.15 -14.88 -9.89
CA LYS A 17 -0.82 -15.17 -10.48
C LYS A 17 -0.61 -14.63 -11.88
N ASP A 18 -1.70 -14.39 -12.61
CA ASP A 18 -1.67 -14.03 -14.03
C ASP A 18 -1.51 -12.52 -14.22
N LEU A 19 -0.33 -12.00 -13.89
CA LEU A 19 0.04 -10.62 -14.19
C LEU A 19 0.62 -10.55 -15.60
N THR A 20 0.22 -9.51 -16.34
CA THR A 20 0.72 -9.23 -17.69
C THR A 20 1.63 -8.02 -17.68
N GLN A 21 2.66 -8.07 -18.51
CA GLN A 21 3.57 -6.96 -18.75
C GLN A 21 2.82 -5.77 -19.35
N ARG A 22 3.09 -4.59 -18.80
CA ARG A 22 2.92 -3.29 -19.46
C ARG A 22 4.21 -2.94 -20.19
N GLU A 23 5.34 -3.06 -19.52
CA GLU A 23 6.68 -2.90 -20.11
C GLU A 23 7.49 -4.18 -19.89
N PRO A 24 8.42 -4.53 -20.79
CA PRO A 24 8.63 -3.92 -22.11
C PRO A 24 7.66 -4.43 -23.19
N ASN A 25 7.08 -5.63 -23.00
CA ASN A 25 6.25 -6.31 -24.00
C ASN A 25 4.78 -6.33 -23.54
N GLU A 26 4.00 -5.33 -23.92
CA GLU A 26 2.60 -5.22 -23.51
C GLU A 26 1.81 -6.52 -23.73
N GLY A 27 1.09 -6.96 -22.70
CA GLY A 27 0.24 -8.16 -22.73
C GLY A 27 0.98 -9.48 -22.60
N ALA A 28 2.31 -9.51 -22.66
CA ALA A 28 3.09 -10.73 -22.43
C ALA A 28 2.98 -11.18 -20.96
N PRO A 29 3.12 -12.48 -20.66
CA PRO A 29 3.19 -12.96 -19.28
C PRO A 29 4.38 -12.34 -18.53
N ALA A 30 4.23 -12.10 -17.21
CA ALA A 30 5.32 -11.69 -16.35
C ALA A 30 6.56 -12.61 -16.49
N THR A 31 7.76 -12.04 -16.61
CA THR A 31 8.99 -12.85 -16.69
C THR A 31 9.47 -13.33 -15.33
N GLU A 32 9.02 -12.68 -14.25
CA GLU A 32 9.23 -13.11 -12.87
C GLU A 32 7.87 -13.36 -12.21
N PRO A 33 7.54 -14.64 -11.90
CA PRO A 33 6.25 -14.98 -11.33
C PRO A 33 5.97 -14.20 -10.04
N THR A 34 4.72 -13.75 -9.88
CA THR A 34 4.29 -13.02 -8.69
C THR A 34 2.97 -13.62 -8.22
N GLU A 35 2.91 -14.04 -6.96
CA GLU A 35 1.70 -14.58 -6.35
C GLU A 35 1.13 -13.62 -5.32
N ILE A 36 -0.13 -13.24 -5.50
CA ILE A 36 -0.82 -12.29 -4.62
C ILE A 36 -2.00 -12.99 -3.98
N ARG A 37 -2.20 -12.74 -2.69
CA ARG A 37 -3.33 -13.23 -1.90
C ARG A 37 -3.96 -12.05 -1.19
N VAL A 38 -5.29 -12.01 -1.19
CA VAL A 38 -6.07 -10.98 -0.51
C VAL A 38 -6.97 -11.66 0.49
N LEU A 39 -6.93 -11.19 1.73
CA LEU A 39 -7.76 -11.63 2.83
C LEU A 39 -8.29 -10.40 3.56
N PHE A 40 -9.33 -10.57 4.36
CA PHE A 40 -9.80 -9.52 5.24
C PHE A 40 -10.44 -10.13 6.49
N ASP A 41 -10.45 -9.35 7.56
CA ASP A 41 -11.32 -9.58 8.72
C ASP A 41 -12.25 -8.38 8.91
N ASP A 42 -12.79 -8.15 10.11
CA ASP A 42 -13.66 -7.02 10.37
C ASP A 42 -12.93 -5.66 10.42
N LEU A 43 -11.62 -5.64 10.62
CA LEU A 43 -10.82 -4.44 10.88
C LEU A 43 -9.79 -4.12 9.79
N TYR A 44 -9.27 -5.13 9.09
CA TYR A 44 -8.14 -5.00 8.17
C TYR A 44 -8.40 -5.68 6.83
N LEU A 45 -7.88 -5.04 5.78
CA LEU A 45 -7.55 -5.70 4.53
C LEU A 45 -6.10 -6.20 4.61
N TYR A 46 -5.88 -7.47 4.32
CA TYR A 46 -4.57 -8.10 4.27
C TYR A 46 -4.19 -8.44 2.84
N ILE A 47 -2.96 -8.09 2.45
CA ILE A 47 -2.38 -8.44 1.15
C ILE A 47 -1.06 -9.15 1.40
N GLY A 48 -0.96 -10.37 0.89
CA GLY A 48 0.25 -11.17 0.90
C GLY A 48 0.79 -11.31 -0.50
N VAL A 49 2.08 -11.00 -0.70
CA VAL A 49 2.73 -11.12 -2.01
C VAL A 49 4.02 -11.94 -1.92
N VAL A 50 4.18 -12.87 -2.86
CA VAL A 50 5.44 -13.56 -3.14
C VAL A 50 5.93 -13.09 -4.50
N CYS A 51 7.03 -12.35 -4.51
CA CYS A 51 7.72 -11.85 -5.68
C CYS A 51 8.88 -12.79 -5.99
N PHE A 52 8.68 -13.75 -6.88
CA PHE A 52 9.79 -14.62 -7.29
C PHE A 52 10.80 -13.85 -8.12
N ASP A 53 12.05 -14.26 -8.09
CA ASP A 53 13.09 -13.73 -8.97
C ASP A 53 14.05 -14.86 -9.35
N SER A 54 14.34 -15.02 -10.64
CA SER A 54 15.32 -16.01 -11.14
C SER A 54 16.76 -15.70 -10.73
N GLU A 55 17.06 -14.45 -10.38
CA GLU A 55 18.35 -13.96 -9.91
C GLU A 55 18.19 -13.10 -8.63
N PRO A 56 17.79 -13.69 -7.48
CA PRO A 56 17.44 -12.93 -6.27
C PRO A 56 18.52 -11.99 -5.74
N ASP A 57 19.79 -12.37 -5.91
CA ASP A 57 20.94 -11.54 -5.53
C ASP A 57 21.08 -10.26 -6.36
N LYS A 58 20.39 -10.18 -7.51
CA LYS A 58 20.35 -9.01 -8.40
C LYS A 58 19.11 -8.14 -8.19
N ILE A 59 18.23 -8.48 -7.24
CA ILE A 59 17.10 -7.61 -6.90
C ILE A 59 17.65 -6.26 -6.44
N VAL A 60 17.23 -5.20 -7.14
CA VAL A 60 17.62 -3.82 -6.86
C VAL A 60 16.70 -3.26 -5.79
N ALA A 61 17.27 -2.84 -4.67
CA ALA A 61 16.57 -2.07 -3.66
C ALA A 61 17.60 -1.24 -2.89
N ASN A 62 17.52 0.08 -3.00
CA ASN A 62 18.46 1.03 -2.41
C ASN A 62 17.76 2.01 -1.46
N GLU A 63 16.49 2.33 -1.72
CA GLU A 63 15.73 3.22 -0.86
C GLU A 63 15.24 2.46 0.39
N MET A 64 15.34 3.11 1.54
CA MET A 64 14.94 2.54 2.83
C MET A 64 13.98 3.45 3.59
N ARG A 65 13.88 4.72 3.19
CA ARG A 65 13.06 5.72 3.85
C ARG A 65 11.60 5.53 3.48
N ARG A 66 10.74 5.85 4.43
CA ARG A 66 9.33 6.10 4.14
C ARG A 66 9.23 7.31 3.21
N ASP A 67 8.31 7.23 2.25
CA ASP A 67 7.98 8.29 1.29
C ASP A 67 9.10 8.63 0.30
N GLY A 68 10.10 7.74 0.21
CA GLY A 68 11.15 7.82 -0.81
C GLY A 68 10.65 7.42 -2.21
N GLU A 69 11.34 7.91 -3.23
CA GLU A 69 11.06 7.55 -4.63
C GLU A 69 11.54 6.13 -4.92
N LEU A 70 10.60 5.21 -5.13
CA LEU A 70 10.88 3.80 -5.38
C LEU A 70 11.13 3.48 -6.87
N GLU A 71 11.11 4.48 -7.76
CA GLU A 71 11.12 4.28 -9.22
C GLU A 71 12.38 3.57 -9.75
N ASN A 72 13.47 3.58 -8.98
CA ASN A 72 14.72 2.92 -9.32
C ASN A 72 14.91 1.55 -8.63
N ASP A 73 13.96 1.13 -7.79
CA ASP A 73 13.99 -0.11 -7.00
C ASP A 73 12.96 -1.13 -7.51
N ASP A 74 13.14 -2.42 -7.21
CA ASP A 74 12.04 -3.38 -7.28
C ASP A 74 10.98 -2.97 -6.25
N TYR A 75 9.71 -2.94 -6.66
CA TYR A 75 8.62 -2.65 -5.74
C TYR A 75 7.34 -3.38 -6.14
N PHE A 76 6.50 -3.64 -5.15
CA PHE A 76 5.13 -4.07 -5.31
C PHE A 76 4.21 -2.91 -4.97
N GLU A 77 3.16 -2.72 -5.76
CA GLU A 77 2.17 -1.66 -5.55
C GLU A 77 0.73 -2.20 -5.62
N VAL A 78 -0.16 -1.54 -4.90
CA VAL A 78 -1.60 -1.81 -4.92
C VAL A 78 -2.37 -0.50 -5.01
N PHE A 79 -3.42 -0.53 -5.83
CA PHE A 79 -4.37 0.54 -6.03
C PHE A 79 -5.73 0.09 -5.50
N ILE A 80 -6.38 0.89 -4.66
CA ILE A 80 -7.66 0.55 -4.03
C ILE A 80 -8.66 1.68 -4.19
N ASP A 81 -9.66 1.48 -5.04
CA ASP A 81 -10.87 2.31 -5.11
C ASP A 81 -11.94 1.75 -4.18
N ALA A 82 -11.87 2.18 -2.92
CA ALA A 82 -12.77 1.72 -1.87
C ALA A 82 -14.20 2.31 -1.99
N SER A 83 -14.37 3.41 -2.75
CA SER A 83 -15.67 4.01 -3.04
C SER A 83 -16.39 3.38 -4.24
N HIS A 84 -15.65 2.63 -5.05
CA HIS A 84 -16.08 2.10 -6.34
C HIS A 84 -16.61 3.17 -7.29
N ASP A 85 -15.97 4.33 -7.30
CA ASP A 85 -16.34 5.45 -8.16
C ASP A 85 -15.56 5.50 -9.46
N HIS A 86 -14.61 4.57 -9.65
CA HIS A 86 -13.75 4.45 -10.83
C HIS A 86 -13.02 5.76 -11.13
N ARG A 87 -12.64 6.50 -10.08
CA ARG A 87 -12.07 7.84 -10.20
C ARG A 87 -11.01 8.14 -9.15
N ASN A 88 -11.22 7.70 -7.91
CA ASN A 88 -10.32 7.95 -6.80
C ASN A 88 -9.79 6.62 -6.22
N ALA A 89 -8.52 6.60 -5.84
CA ALA A 89 -7.91 5.40 -5.25
C ALA A 89 -6.88 5.74 -4.18
N PHE A 90 -6.71 4.81 -3.24
CA PHE A 90 -5.56 4.77 -2.36
C PHE A 90 -4.43 4.00 -3.05
N TYR A 91 -3.23 4.54 -2.98
CA TYR A 91 -2.02 3.93 -3.50
C TYR A 91 -1.13 3.51 -2.35
N PHE A 92 -0.60 2.28 -2.42
CA PHE A 92 0.41 1.79 -1.49
C PHE A 92 1.49 1.06 -2.28
N ALA A 93 2.75 1.31 -1.95
CA ALA A 93 3.88 0.61 -2.52
C ALA A 93 4.93 0.26 -1.48
N ILE A 94 5.58 -0.88 -1.69
CA ILE A 94 6.65 -1.41 -0.85
C ILE A 94 7.79 -1.96 -1.68
N ASN A 95 9.03 -1.79 -1.22
CA ASN A 95 10.21 -2.41 -1.81
C ASN A 95 10.75 -3.59 -0.95
N PRO A 96 11.70 -4.39 -1.46
CA PRO A 96 12.34 -5.49 -0.74
C PRO A 96 13.06 -5.11 0.57
N LEU A 97 13.34 -3.83 0.80
CA LEU A 97 13.94 -3.32 2.04
C LEU A 97 12.89 -2.81 3.04
N GLY A 98 11.61 -2.84 2.68
CA GLY A 98 10.52 -2.35 3.53
C GLY A 98 10.34 -0.84 3.50
N ALA A 99 10.96 -0.14 2.55
CA ALA A 99 10.56 1.23 2.23
C ALA A 99 9.09 1.21 1.80
N ARG A 100 8.35 2.24 2.22
CA ARG A 100 6.91 2.36 2.04
C ARG A 100 6.61 3.69 1.39
N ARG A 101 5.68 3.71 0.45
CA ARG A 101 5.16 4.92 -0.17
C ARG A 101 3.64 4.79 -0.25
N ASP A 102 2.95 5.87 0.06
CA ASP A 102 1.50 5.96 -0.09
C ASP A 102 1.10 7.26 -0.78
N ALA A 103 -0.11 7.26 -1.34
CA ALA A 103 -0.70 8.45 -1.93
C ALA A 103 -2.21 8.32 -2.03
N LEU A 104 -2.87 9.48 -2.19
CA LEU A 104 -4.26 9.54 -2.62
C LEU A 104 -4.33 9.97 -4.08
N ILE A 105 -4.83 9.08 -4.93
CA ILE A 105 -5.09 9.33 -6.34
C ILE A 105 -6.49 9.95 -6.46
N ARG A 106 -6.58 11.05 -7.21
CA ARG A 106 -7.84 11.71 -7.55
C ARG A 106 -7.98 11.87 -9.05
N ASP A 107 -9.23 11.89 -9.48
CA ASP A 107 -9.61 12.27 -10.84
C ASP A 107 -8.82 11.50 -11.90
N GLU A 108 -8.82 10.16 -11.80
CA GLU A 108 -8.16 9.26 -12.76
C GLU A 108 -6.65 9.49 -12.90
N GLY A 109 -5.99 9.92 -11.82
CA GLY A 109 -4.55 10.18 -11.80
C GLY A 109 -4.15 11.60 -12.22
N SER A 110 -5.11 12.48 -12.51
CA SER A 110 -4.79 13.88 -12.85
C SER A 110 -4.33 14.70 -11.64
N ASN A 111 -4.61 14.25 -10.42
CA ASN A 111 -4.08 14.82 -9.19
C ASN A 111 -3.71 13.69 -8.22
N ILE A 112 -2.42 13.59 -7.87
CA ILE A 112 -1.92 12.60 -6.94
C ILE A 112 -1.36 13.35 -5.73
N ASN A 113 -1.97 13.14 -4.57
CA ASN A 113 -1.49 13.68 -3.31
C ASN A 113 -0.50 12.71 -2.67
N TRP A 114 0.79 12.93 -2.92
CA TRP A 114 1.89 12.18 -2.31
C TRP A 114 2.15 12.54 -0.84
N ASP A 115 1.57 13.64 -0.34
CA ASP A 115 1.65 14.03 1.08
C ASP A 115 0.60 13.31 1.94
N TRP A 116 -0.23 12.45 1.34
CA TRP A 116 -1.22 11.67 2.08
C TRP A 116 -0.54 10.54 2.85
N ASP A 117 -0.46 10.66 4.17
CA ASP A 117 0.13 9.65 5.06
C ASP A 117 -0.97 8.74 5.66
N GLY A 118 -1.10 7.53 5.10
CA GLY A 118 -2.03 6.51 5.57
C GLY A 118 -1.47 5.68 6.74
N ILE A 119 -2.34 5.17 7.61
CA ILE A 119 -1.92 4.17 8.62
C ILE A 119 -2.00 2.78 7.99
N TRP A 120 -0.88 2.09 7.89
CA TRP A 120 -0.80 0.69 7.43
C TRP A 120 0.52 0.04 7.87
N ILE A 121 0.50 -1.28 7.96
CA ILE A 121 1.63 -2.09 8.40
C ILE A 121 2.13 -2.89 7.21
N ALA A 122 3.44 -2.94 7.03
CA ALA A 122 4.08 -3.85 6.09
C ALA A 122 5.23 -4.60 6.77
N LYS A 123 5.40 -5.88 6.44
CA LYS A 123 6.56 -6.70 6.78
C LYS A 123 7.09 -7.34 5.53
N VAL A 124 8.40 -7.23 5.31
CA VAL A 124 9.07 -7.70 4.10
C VAL A 124 10.18 -8.68 4.49
N LYS A 125 10.36 -9.71 3.67
CA LYS A 125 11.44 -10.69 3.83
C LYS A 125 12.06 -11.02 2.48
N ARG A 126 13.38 -10.81 2.34
CA ARG A 126 14.15 -11.39 1.24
C ARG A 126 14.36 -12.88 1.48
N THR A 127 14.33 -13.66 0.42
CA THR A 127 14.41 -15.12 0.40
C THR A 127 15.37 -15.58 -0.69
N GLU A 128 15.75 -16.84 -0.68
CA GLU A 128 16.57 -17.45 -1.74
C GLU A 128 15.86 -17.55 -3.10
N ARG A 129 14.57 -17.20 -3.18
CA ARG A 129 13.75 -17.28 -4.39
C ARG A 129 13.21 -15.93 -4.85
N GLY A 130 13.61 -14.84 -4.19
CA GLY A 130 13.07 -13.50 -4.41
C GLY A 130 12.73 -12.81 -3.09
N TRP A 131 11.54 -12.25 -2.95
CA TRP A 131 11.11 -11.61 -1.70
C TRP A 131 9.61 -11.76 -1.47
N THR A 132 9.20 -11.60 -0.21
CA THR A 132 7.83 -11.71 0.22
C THR A 132 7.44 -10.50 1.04
N ALA A 133 6.15 -10.16 1.03
CA ALA A 133 5.62 -9.15 1.92
C ALA A 133 4.21 -9.45 2.39
N GLU A 134 3.93 -8.97 3.60
CA GLU A 134 2.61 -8.93 4.21
C GLU A 134 2.25 -7.48 4.52
N ILE A 135 1.12 -7.03 3.96
CA ILE A 135 0.55 -5.71 4.14
C ILE A 135 -0.76 -5.85 4.89
N ALA A 136 -0.98 -5.03 5.92
CA ALA A 136 -2.26 -4.86 6.57
C ALA A 136 -2.69 -3.40 6.56
N ILE A 137 -3.87 -3.16 6.00
CA ILE A 137 -4.48 -1.83 5.87
C ILE A 137 -5.73 -1.82 6.74
N PRO A 138 -5.72 -1.12 7.89
CA PRO A 138 -6.94 -0.90 8.65
C PRO A 138 -8.02 -0.23 7.79
N PHE A 139 -9.27 -0.67 7.90
CA PHE A 139 -10.38 -0.08 7.15
C PHE A 139 -10.65 1.37 7.50
N HIS A 140 -10.26 1.83 8.70
CA HIS A 140 -10.35 3.24 9.06
C HIS A 140 -9.42 4.15 8.22
N THR A 141 -8.36 3.58 7.64
CA THR A 141 -7.45 4.28 6.73
C THR A 141 -8.12 4.52 5.37
N LEU A 142 -9.02 3.62 4.97
CA LEU A 142 -9.71 3.66 3.69
C LEU A 142 -11.08 4.35 3.85
N ARG A 143 -11.30 5.43 3.11
CA ARG A 143 -12.61 6.08 3.08
C ARG A 143 -13.54 5.32 2.13
N PHE A 144 -14.53 4.64 2.68
CA PHE A 144 -15.61 3.98 1.92
C PHE A 144 -16.99 4.22 2.53
N LYS A 145 -18.05 3.94 1.76
CA LYS A 145 -19.42 3.98 2.28
C LYS A 145 -19.76 2.63 2.91
N LYS A 146 -20.29 2.66 4.15
CA LYS A 146 -20.76 1.43 4.80
C LYS A 146 -21.90 0.82 3.98
N SER A 147 -21.75 -0.46 3.65
CA SER A 147 -22.75 -1.30 2.98
C SER A 147 -22.56 -2.74 3.47
N GLN A 148 -23.64 -3.53 3.47
CA GLN A 148 -23.58 -4.96 3.81
C GLN A 148 -22.67 -5.71 2.85
N ASN A 149 -22.79 -5.42 1.56
CA ASN A 149 -21.96 -5.98 0.50
C ASN A 149 -21.28 -4.84 -0.25
N GLN A 150 -19.96 -4.92 -0.35
CA GLN A 150 -19.14 -3.95 -1.06
C GLN A 150 -18.42 -4.61 -2.24
N THR A 151 -18.29 -3.84 -3.30
CA THR A 151 -17.34 -4.12 -4.39
C THR A 151 -16.40 -2.94 -4.44
N TRP A 152 -15.10 -3.21 -4.47
CA TRP A 152 -14.07 -2.18 -4.60
C TRP A 152 -13.33 -2.36 -5.92
N GLY A 153 -12.81 -1.26 -6.47
CA GLY A 153 -11.81 -1.35 -7.52
C GLY A 153 -10.46 -1.74 -6.93
N ILE A 154 -9.75 -2.68 -7.54
CA ILE A 154 -8.40 -3.05 -7.12
C ILE A 154 -7.49 -3.32 -8.31
N ASN A 155 -6.22 -2.93 -8.21
CA ASN A 155 -5.18 -3.43 -9.10
C ASN A 155 -3.89 -3.66 -8.32
N PHE A 156 -3.07 -4.57 -8.84
CA PHE A 156 -1.77 -4.90 -8.29
C PHE A 156 -0.72 -4.76 -9.36
N GLY A 157 0.43 -4.22 -8.99
CA GLY A 157 1.56 -4.03 -9.87
C GLY A 157 2.86 -4.51 -9.22
N ARG A 158 3.82 -4.89 -10.06
CA ARG A 158 5.21 -5.05 -9.65
C ARG A 158 6.12 -4.41 -10.69
N HIS A 159 7.13 -3.69 -10.22
CA HIS A 159 8.20 -3.15 -11.05
C HIS A 159 9.49 -3.91 -10.77
N ILE A 160 10.12 -4.48 -11.81
CA ILE A 160 11.38 -5.23 -11.69
C ILE A 160 12.49 -4.39 -12.31
N ALA A 161 13.13 -3.55 -11.49
CA ALA A 161 14.05 -2.50 -11.94
C ALA A 161 15.16 -3.02 -12.88
N ARG A 162 15.79 -4.15 -12.56
CA ARG A 162 16.90 -4.73 -13.37
C ARG A 162 16.46 -5.11 -14.79
N LYS A 163 15.18 -5.42 -14.99
CA LYS A 163 14.60 -5.80 -16.28
C LYS A 163 13.88 -4.65 -16.97
N ARG A 164 13.66 -3.53 -16.27
CA ARG A 164 12.74 -2.45 -16.70
C ARG A 164 11.36 -3.01 -17.07
N GLU A 165 10.89 -3.94 -16.25
CA GLU A 165 9.64 -4.64 -16.47
C GLU A 165 8.61 -4.15 -15.47
N GLU A 166 7.42 -3.85 -15.97
CA GLU A 166 6.26 -3.54 -15.14
C GLU A 166 5.17 -4.54 -15.48
N ILE A 167 4.61 -5.19 -14.46
CA ILE A 167 3.55 -6.19 -14.62
C ILE A 167 2.36 -5.78 -13.77
N TYR A 168 1.15 -6.00 -14.27
CA TYR A 168 -0.10 -5.68 -13.58
C TYR A 168 -1.12 -6.80 -13.71
N TRP A 169 -1.97 -6.96 -12.69
CA TRP A 169 -3.05 -7.93 -12.72
C TRP A 169 -4.20 -7.52 -13.64
N SER A 170 -4.70 -6.29 -13.49
CA SER A 170 -5.56 -5.67 -14.48
C SER A 170 -4.67 -4.89 -15.47
N PRO A 171 -4.68 -5.24 -16.77
CA PRO A 171 -3.77 -4.64 -17.74
C PRO A 171 -3.89 -3.12 -17.83
N ILE A 172 -2.75 -2.44 -17.92
CA ILE A 172 -2.66 -1.00 -18.18
C ILE A 172 -1.96 -0.82 -19.53
N LEU A 173 -2.64 -0.17 -20.46
CA LEU A 173 -2.10 0.08 -21.81
C LEU A 173 -0.98 1.12 -21.75
N ARG A 174 0.09 0.89 -22.50
CA ARG A 174 1.25 1.78 -22.67
C ARG A 174 0.87 3.11 -23.28
N ASP A 175 -0.16 3.14 -24.14
CA ASP A 175 -0.68 4.35 -24.78
C ASP A 175 -1.16 5.41 -23.76
N TYR A 176 -1.47 5.01 -22.52
CA TYR A 176 -1.78 5.95 -21.45
C TYR A 176 -0.55 6.63 -20.83
N GLY A 177 0.65 6.34 -21.36
CA GLY A 177 1.92 6.87 -20.87
C GLY A 177 2.24 6.39 -19.46
N TRP A 178 3.27 6.98 -18.86
CA TRP A 178 3.74 6.64 -17.51
C TRP A 178 2.64 6.72 -16.44
N PHE A 179 1.81 7.77 -16.50
CA PHE A 179 0.72 7.97 -15.56
C PHE A 179 -0.49 7.05 -15.78
N GLY A 180 -0.46 6.21 -16.82
CA GLY A 180 -1.52 5.24 -17.11
C GLY A 180 -1.84 4.30 -15.95
N LYS A 181 -0.85 3.98 -15.12
CA LYS A 181 -1.05 3.12 -13.95
C LYS A 181 -1.95 3.72 -12.86
N TYR A 182 -2.16 5.03 -12.88
CA TYR A 182 -3.05 5.74 -11.95
C TYR A 182 -4.49 5.87 -12.48
N LYS A 183 -4.83 5.30 -13.64
CA LYS A 183 -6.20 5.28 -14.16
C LYS A 183 -7.04 4.28 -13.37
N VAL A 184 -7.85 4.79 -12.45
CA VAL A 184 -8.64 4.00 -11.50
C VAL A 184 -9.74 3.22 -12.21
N SER A 185 -10.29 3.76 -13.30
CA SER A 185 -11.30 3.08 -14.14
C SER A 185 -10.86 1.74 -14.73
N TYR A 186 -9.56 1.47 -14.84
CA TYR A 186 -9.01 0.19 -15.34
C TYR A 186 -8.74 -0.83 -14.23
N CYS A 187 -9.00 -0.50 -12.96
CA CYS A 187 -8.89 -1.45 -11.87
C CYS A 187 -9.91 -2.60 -12.06
N GLY A 188 -9.50 -3.82 -11.69
CA GLY A 188 -10.41 -4.94 -11.59
C GLY A 188 -11.33 -4.81 -10.37
N HIS A 189 -12.16 -5.81 -10.11
CA HIS A 189 -13.17 -5.74 -9.06
C HIS A 189 -12.91 -6.74 -7.93
N LEU A 190 -12.68 -6.24 -6.71
CA LEU A 190 -12.68 -7.03 -5.49
C LEU A 190 -14.11 -7.12 -4.96
N LYS A 191 -14.67 -8.34 -4.95
CA LYS A 191 -16.03 -8.64 -4.49
C LYS A 191 -15.99 -9.50 -3.22
N GLY A 192 -17.14 -9.64 -2.56
CA GLY A 192 -17.29 -10.47 -1.36
C GLY A 192 -16.78 -9.78 -0.08
N LEU A 193 -16.64 -8.45 -0.13
CA LEU A 193 -16.34 -7.64 1.05
C LEU A 193 -17.63 -7.40 1.83
N GLU A 194 -17.76 -8.08 2.97
CA GLU A 194 -18.98 -8.05 3.78
C GLU A 194 -18.69 -7.57 5.20
N ASN A 195 -19.62 -6.82 5.79
CA ASN A 195 -19.59 -6.42 7.19
C ASN A 195 -18.32 -5.69 7.66
N LEU A 196 -17.67 -4.91 6.78
CA LEU A 196 -16.44 -4.18 7.11
C LEU A 196 -16.67 -3.10 8.18
N ASN A 197 -15.80 -3.05 9.18
CA ASN A 197 -15.86 -2.04 10.24
C ASN A 197 -14.73 -1.01 10.07
N GLN A 198 -15.10 0.26 9.89
CA GLN A 198 -14.13 1.36 9.84
C GLN A 198 -13.54 1.72 11.21
N GLY A 199 -13.83 0.97 12.27
CA GLY A 199 -13.51 1.37 13.64
C GLY A 199 -14.23 2.67 14.02
N ASN A 200 -14.58 2.84 15.29
CA ASN A 200 -14.92 4.19 15.74
C ASN A 200 -13.61 4.98 15.81
N ARG A 201 -13.59 6.23 15.30
CA ARG A 201 -12.49 7.17 15.57
C ARG A 201 -12.41 7.37 17.09
N ILE A 202 -11.58 6.59 17.80
CA ILE A 202 -11.07 7.02 19.10
C ILE A 202 -9.98 8.02 18.76
N GLN A 203 -10.40 9.27 18.54
CA GLN A 203 -9.49 10.40 18.49
C GLN A 203 -9.11 10.71 19.95
N LEU A 204 -8.03 10.09 20.44
CA LEU A 204 -7.37 10.55 21.66
C LEU A 204 -6.71 11.89 21.32
N MET A 205 -7.45 12.98 21.54
CA MET A 205 -6.87 14.32 21.69
C MET A 205 -6.00 14.29 22.95
N PRO A 206 -4.69 14.54 22.87
CA PRO A 206 -3.91 14.74 24.08
C PRO A 206 -4.49 15.93 24.86
N TYR A 207 -4.73 15.70 26.15
CA TYR A 207 -5.23 16.71 27.08
C TYR A 207 -4.16 17.77 27.37
N LEU A 208 -4.63 18.98 27.69
CA LEU A 208 -3.86 20.10 28.22
C LEU A 208 -2.87 19.67 29.32
N ILE A 209 -1.60 20.06 29.17
CA ILE A 209 -0.74 20.32 30.32
C ILE A 209 -0.84 21.81 30.62
N GLY A 210 -1.60 22.12 31.67
CA GLY A 210 -1.46 23.37 32.41
C GLY A 210 -0.41 23.22 33.50
N GLY A 211 0.29 24.32 33.78
CA GLY A 211 1.22 24.48 34.90
C GLY A 211 2.60 24.91 34.41
N GLY A 212 3.14 26.06 34.77
CA GLY A 212 2.67 27.12 35.66
C GLY A 212 3.66 28.28 35.47
N ILE A 213 3.18 29.51 35.63
CA ILE A 213 4.05 30.68 35.72
C ILE A 213 4.87 30.48 36.99
N GLN A 214 6.19 30.41 36.86
CA GLN A 214 7.08 30.52 37.99
C GLN A 214 7.20 32.00 38.35
N GLU A 215 6.37 32.45 39.28
CA GLU A 215 6.63 33.64 40.10
C GLU A 215 7.00 33.15 41.51
N GLU A 216 8.28 33.25 41.84
CA GLU A 216 8.84 33.33 43.18
C GLU A 216 9.89 34.46 43.09
N GLU A 217 10.05 35.42 43.99
CA GLU A 217 9.55 35.59 45.34
C GLU A 217 9.71 37.08 45.69
N GLU A 218 8.81 37.61 46.52
CA GLU A 218 8.96 38.91 47.18
C GLU A 218 10.19 38.92 48.10
N ALA A 219 11.11 39.87 47.87
CA ALA A 219 11.98 40.38 48.92
C ALA A 219 11.46 41.76 49.35
N SER A 220 10.64 41.79 50.41
CA SER A 220 10.39 43.01 51.19
C SER A 220 11.53 43.22 52.19
N LEU A 221 11.88 44.50 52.42
CA LEU A 221 12.68 45.14 53.49
C LEU A 221 13.52 46.25 52.78
N THR A 222 13.44 47.56 53.05
CA THR A 222 12.95 48.32 54.21
C THR A 222 12.82 49.81 53.80
N ARG A 223 11.98 50.55 54.53
CA ARG A 223 11.80 52.01 54.51
C ARG A 223 13.12 52.79 54.71
N SER A 224 13.35 53.84 53.91
CA SER A 224 13.43 55.28 54.31
C SER A 224 14.13 56.09 53.23
#